data_AF-A0A060C003-F1
#
_entry.id   AF-A0A060C003-F1
#
_cell.length_a   1.000
_cell.length_b   1.000
_cell.length_c   1.000
_cell.angle_alpha   90.00
_cell.angle_beta   90.00
_cell.angle_gamma   90.00
#
_symmetry.space_group_name_H-M   'P 1'
#
loop_
_entity.id
_entity.type
_entity.pdbx_description
1 polymer ?
#
loop_
_entity_poly.entity_id
_entity_poly.type
_entity_poly.pdbx_seq_one_letter_code
_entity_poly.pdbx_strand_id
1 'polypeptide(L)'
;MGWLAMALVDILELLPEDSATRDLRATTRRMLMAIQRQQHPSGLWPQVMAVHDLAGNYEESSASAMFAYAFQRAARIGLANGP
;
A
#
# COMPACT_ATOMS: atom_id res chain seq x y z
N MET A 1 1.86 -8.69 -0.38
CA MET A 1 1.74 -7.26 -0.74
C MET A 1 1.97 -6.33 0.45
N GLY A 2 1.39 -6.59 1.63
CA GLY A 2 1.60 -5.74 2.82
C GLY A 2 3.07 -5.47 3.15
N TRP A 3 3.89 -6.52 3.26
CA TRP A 3 5.34 -6.40 3.50
C TRP A 3 6.06 -5.47 2.51
N LEU A 4 5.77 -5.60 1.22
CA LEU A 4 6.36 -4.76 0.18
C LEU A 4 5.91 -3.30 0.33
N ALA A 5 4.64 -3.06 0.65
CA ALA A 5 4.13 -1.71 0.88
C ALA A 5 4.84 -1.03 2.06
N MET A 6 4.98 -1.72 3.19
CA MET A 6 5.72 -1.20 4.37
C MET A 6 7.19 -0.95 4.03
N ALA A 7 7.87 -1.92 3.43
CA ALA A 7 9.29 -1.79 3.09
C ALA A 7 9.55 -0.60 2.16
N LEU A 8 8.72 -0.39 1.13
CA LEU A 8 8.90 0.70 0.19
C LEU A 8 8.70 2.07 0.82
N VAL A 9 7.70 2.25 1.69
CA VAL A 9 7.49 3.55 2.35
C VAL A 9 8.59 3.85 3.37
N ASP A 10 9.07 2.83 4.09
CA ASP A 10 10.16 2.98 5.06
C ASP A 10 11.49 3.31 4.34
N ILE A 11 11.81 2.61 3.26
CA ILE A 11 13.02 2.88 2.46
C ILE A 11 12.96 4.27 1.82
N LEU A 12 11.82 4.67 1.25
CA LEU A 12 11.68 5.95 0.57
C LEU A 12 11.75 7.16 1.51
N GLU A 13 11.54 6.95 2.80
CA GLU A 13 11.78 7.98 3.82
C GLU A 13 13.28 8.15 4.13
N LEU A 14 14.05 7.07 4.09
CA LEU A 14 15.49 7.12 4.33
C LEU A 14 16.27 7.63 3.12
N LEU A 15 15.77 7.38 1.91
CA LEU A 15 16.43 7.79 0.68
C LEU A 15 16.17 9.26 0.35
N PRO A 16 17.14 9.96 -0.28
CA PRO A 16 16.94 11.33 -0.74
C PRO A 16 15.82 11.43 -1.77
N GLU A 17 15.17 12.59 -1.82
CA GLU A 17 14.19 12.93 -2.85
C GLU A 17 14.87 13.62 -4.03
N ASP A 18 15.43 12.81 -4.92
CA ASP A 18 16.21 13.27 -6.08
C ASP A 18 15.86 12.48 -7.35
N SER A 19 16.59 12.73 -8.43
CA SER A 19 16.38 12.04 -9.72
C SER A 19 16.61 10.53 -9.64
N ALA A 20 17.44 10.04 -8.71
CA ALA A 20 17.73 8.61 -8.60
C ALA A 20 16.55 7.82 -8.01
N THR A 21 15.74 8.44 -7.14
CA THR A 21 14.58 7.77 -6.52
C THR A 21 13.24 8.09 -7.18
N ARG A 22 13.21 9.01 -8.16
CA ARG A 22 11.99 9.48 -8.84
C ARG A 22 11.09 8.33 -9.32
N ASP A 23 11.65 7.37 -10.06
CA ASP A 23 10.89 6.29 -10.67
C ASP A 23 10.37 5.29 -9.64
N LEU A 24 11.17 5.05 -8.59
CA LEU A 24 10.76 4.20 -7.46
C LEU A 24 9.59 4.85 -6.71
N ARG A 25 9.69 6.15 -6.38
CA ARG A 25 8.60 6.90 -5.73
C ARG A 25 7.33 6.88 -6.57
N ALA A 26 7.44 7.10 -7.89
CA ALA A 26 6.30 7.05 -8.81
C ALA A 26 5.67 5.65 -8.89
N THR A 27 6.49 4.60 -8.90
CA THR A 27 6.01 3.21 -8.91
C THR A 27 5.33 2.84 -7.60
N THR A 28 5.91 3.22 -6.46
CA THR A 28 5.30 3.00 -5.14
C THR A 28 3.97 3.73 -5.03
N ARG A 29 3.88 4.98 -5.50
CA ARG A 29 2.62 5.74 -5.60
C ARG A 29 1.54 4.96 -6.36
N ARG A 30 1.87 4.45 -7.56
CA ARG A 30 0.92 3.68 -8.38
C ARG A 30 0.49 2.38 -7.69
N MET A 31 1.43 1.70 -7.01
CA MET A 31 1.13 0.49 -6.24
C MET A 31 0.17 0.77 -5.10
N LEU A 32 0.40 1.82 -4.30
CA LEU A 32 -0.47 2.21 -3.20
C LEU A 32 -1.89 2.55 -3.71
N MET A 33 -2.01 3.29 -4.81
CA MET A 33 -3.31 3.57 -5.44
C MET A 33 -4.01 2.29 -5.93
N ALA A 34 -3.25 1.32 -6.44
CA ALA A 34 -3.81 0.04 -6.87
C ALA A 34 -4.31 -0.80 -5.68
N ILE A 35 -3.58 -0.80 -4.56
CA ILE A 35 -4.02 -1.41 -3.31
C ILE A 35 -5.30 -0.74 -2.81
N GLN A 36 -5.34 0.60 -2.74
CA GLN A 36 -6.51 1.34 -2.26
C GLN A 36 -7.80 0.99 -3.01
N ARG A 37 -7.73 0.81 -4.34
CA ARG A 37 -8.89 0.42 -5.16
C ARG A 37 -9.47 -0.95 -4.82
N GLN A 38 -8.74 -1.80 -4.10
CA GLN A 38 -9.19 -3.13 -3.67
C GLN A 38 -9.72 -3.15 -2.24
N GLN A 39 -9.80 -2.00 -1.57
CA GLN A 39 -10.34 -1.91 -0.21
C GLN A 39 -11.85 -2.15 -0.23
N HIS A 40 -12.32 -3.00 0.66
CA HIS A 40 -13.74 -3.20 0.87
C HIS A 40 -14.36 -2.07 1.69
N PRO A 41 -15.69 -1.89 1.68
CA PRO A 41 -16.38 -0.88 2.51
C PRO A 41 -16.12 -1.00 4.02
N SER A 42 -15.73 -2.19 4.50
CA SER A 42 -15.28 -2.43 5.87
C SER A 42 -13.99 -1.71 6.24
N GLY A 43 -13.22 -1.25 5.24
CA GLY A 43 -11.87 -0.74 5.38
C GLY A 43 -10.78 -1.81 5.32
N LEU A 44 -11.14 -3.09 5.19
CA LEU A 44 -10.19 -4.21 5.09
C LEU A 44 -9.95 -4.62 3.63
N TRP A 45 -8.93 -5.46 3.44
CA TRP A 45 -8.61 -6.09 2.16
C TRP A 45 -8.83 -7.60 2.23
N PRO A 46 -9.29 -8.22 1.14
CA PRO A 46 -9.38 -9.66 1.07
C PRO A 46 -7.99 -10.32 0.98
N GLN A 47 -7.88 -11.55 1.48
CA GLN A 47 -6.67 -12.38 1.45
C GLN A 47 -6.11 -12.50 0.02
N VAL A 48 -6.99 -12.73 -0.97
CA VAL A 48 -6.64 -12.69 -2.38
C VAL A 48 -7.29 -11.48 -3.04
N MET A 49 -6.52 -10.41 -3.23
CA MET A 49 -7.01 -9.12 -3.76
C MET A 49 -7.39 -9.12 -5.24
N ALA A 50 -6.82 -10.03 -6.04
CA ALA A 50 -7.02 -10.02 -7.49
C ALA A 50 -8.31 -10.76 -7.93
N VAL A 51 -8.98 -11.48 -7.02
CA VAL A 51 -10.13 -12.34 -7.33
C VAL A 51 -11.20 -12.16 -6.26
N HIS A 52 -12.16 -11.26 -6.53
CA HIS A 52 -13.20 -10.89 -5.56
C HIS A 52 -14.12 -12.06 -5.19
N ASP A 53 -14.54 -12.85 -6.16
CA ASP A 53 -15.48 -13.97 -5.96
C ASP A 53 -14.79 -15.32 -5.71
N LEU A 54 -13.54 -15.30 -5.22
CA LEU A 54 -12.84 -16.53 -4.88
C LEU A 54 -13.53 -17.22 -3.70
N ALA A 55 -14.02 -18.44 -3.92
CA ALA A 55 -14.64 -19.23 -2.86
C ALA A 55 -13.69 -19.41 -1.67
N GLY A 56 -14.15 -19.06 -0.46
CA GLY A 56 -13.35 -19.13 0.77
C GLY A 56 -12.40 -17.95 0.98
N ASN A 57 -12.43 -16.92 0.13
CA ASN A 57 -11.73 -15.66 0.38
C ASN A 57 -12.37 -14.94 1.58
N TYR A 58 -11.57 -14.17 2.30
CA TYR A 58 -11.99 -13.51 3.54
C TYR A 58 -11.20 -12.21 3.72
N GLU A 59 -11.75 -11.28 4.50
CA GLU A 59 -11.05 -10.05 4.87
C GLU A 59 -9.91 -10.36 5.84
N GLU A 60 -8.68 -10.05 5.45
CA GLU A 60 -7.48 -10.51 6.14
C GLU A 60 -6.83 -9.37 6.92
N SER A 61 -6.64 -9.59 8.23
CA SER A 61 -6.28 -8.53 9.17
C SER A 61 -4.83 -8.07 9.05
N SER A 62 -3.86 -8.97 8.82
CA SER A 62 -2.44 -8.61 8.87
C SER A 62 -2.03 -7.75 7.68
N ALA A 63 -2.43 -8.10 6.45
CA ALA A 63 -2.21 -7.31 5.26
C ALA A 63 -2.96 -5.99 5.34
N SER A 64 -4.20 -5.99 5.85
CA SER A 64 -4.96 -4.75 6.07
C SER A 64 -4.23 -3.80 7.03
N ALA A 65 -3.68 -4.31 8.14
CA ALA A 65 -2.88 -3.50 9.07
C ALA A 65 -1.58 -2.97 8.41
N MET A 66 -0.90 -3.81 7.63
CA MET A 66 0.30 -3.39 6.88
C MET A 66 -0.01 -2.30 5.85
N PHE A 67 -1.16 -2.38 5.16
CA PHE A 67 -1.60 -1.35 4.22
C PHE A 67 -1.96 -0.05 4.95
N ALA A 68 -2.71 -0.13 6.05
CA ALA A 68 -3.03 1.03 6.87
C ALA A 68 -1.76 1.76 7.34
N TYR A 69 -0.76 1.01 7.83
CA TYR A 69 0.56 1.55 8.16
C TYR A 69 1.20 2.24 6.96
N ALA A 70 1.25 1.55 5.81
CA ALA A 70 1.91 2.06 4.63
C ALA A 70 1.27 3.35 4.11
N PHE A 71 -0.06 3.44 4.11
CA PHE A 71 -0.77 4.66 3.74
C PHE A 71 -0.51 5.81 4.72
N GLN A 72 -0.55 5.56 6.02
CA GLN A 72 -0.23 6.58 7.02
C GLN A 72 1.21 7.09 6.87
N ARG A 73 2.18 6.19 6.65
CA ARG A 73 3.58 6.58 6.43
C ARG A 73 3.74 7.37 5.13
N ALA A 74 3.12 6.90 4.05
CA ALA A 74 3.16 7.58 2.75
C ALA A 74 2.58 9.00 2.82
N ALA A 75 1.50 9.22 3.57
CA ALA A 75 0.94 10.56 3.81
C ALA A 75 1.92 11.45 4.59
N ARG A 76 2.53 10.92 5.66
CA ARG A 76 3.49 11.66 6.49
C ARG A 76 4.71 12.13 5.69
N ILE A 77 5.21 11.34 4.75
CA ILE A 77 6.38 11.68 3.92
C ILE A 77 6.02 12.38 2.59
N GLY A 78 4.75 12.73 2.37
CA GLY A 78 4.31 13.37 1.12
C GLY A 78 4.32 12.46 -0.13
N LEU A 79 4.45 11.14 0.07
CA LEU A 79 4.50 10.15 -1.01
C LEU A 79 3.12 9.80 -1.55
N ALA A 80 2.04 9.82 -0.77
CA ALA A 80 0.69 9.62 -1.29
C ALA A 80 -0.30 10.20 -0.28
N ASN A 81 -1.45 10.69 -0.75
CA ASN A 81 -2.51 11.04 0.19
C ASN A 81 -3.09 9.75 0.77
N GLY A 82 -3.43 9.77 2.07
CA GLY A 82 -4.07 8.63 2.72
C GLY A 82 -5.42 8.29 2.07
N PRO A 83 -5.95 7.08 2.34
CA PRO A 83 -7.29 6.70 1.89
C PRO A 83 -8.38 7.63 2.44
#